data_AF-A0A527ZA42-F1
#
_entry.id   AF-A0A527ZA42-F1
#
_cell.length_a   1.000
_cell.length_b   1.000
_cell.length_c   1.000
_cell.angle_alpha   90.00
_cell.angle_beta   90.00
_cell.angle_gamma   90.00
#
_symmetry.space_group_name_H-M   'P 1'
#
loop_
_entity.id
_entity.type
_entity.pdbx_description
1 polymer ?
#
loop_
_entity_poly.entity_id
_entity_poly.type
_entity_poly.pdbx_seq_one_letter_code
_entity_poly.pdbx_strand_id
1 'polypeptide(L)'
;QVLQEFYVNVTKRADVTLPPAKAAEWVAAISMKPCQDLDSAVVMRGIENSQRYQISYWDGAIIAAAERLGVKTLYTEDLNHGQAYGSVVAVNPFR
;
A
#
# COMPACT_ATOMS: atom_id res chain seq x y z
N GLN A 1 -4.26 -3.82 -2.57
CA GLN A 1 -4.63 -3.28 -1.25
C GLN A 1 -4.96 -1.79 -1.32
N VAL A 2 -3.99 -0.90 -1.61
CA VAL A 2 -4.19 0.58 -1.56
C VAL A 2 -5.41 1.08 -2.33
N LEU A 3 -5.65 0.59 -3.56
CA LEU A 3 -6.85 0.96 -4.33
C LEU A 3 -8.17 0.51 -3.69
N GLN A 4 -8.16 -0.63 -2.99
CA GLN A 4 -9.33 -1.15 -2.28
C GLN A 4 -9.62 -0.30 -1.05
N GLU A 5 -8.57 0.07 -0.30
CA GLU A 5 -8.68 0.99 0.84
C GLU A 5 -9.17 2.36 0.41
N PHE A 6 -8.62 2.91 -0.67
CA PHE A 6 -9.11 4.15 -1.26
C PHE A 6 -10.61 4.08 -1.52
N TYR A 7 -11.09 3.06 -2.24
CA TYR A 7 -12.52 2.91 -2.55
C TYR A 7 -13.39 2.85 -1.28
N VAL A 8 -13.00 2.04 -0.29
CA VAL A 8 -13.76 1.91 0.97
C VAL A 8 -13.78 3.24 1.73
N ASN A 9 -12.65 3.92 1.81
CA ASN A 9 -12.53 5.16 2.58
C ASN A 9 -13.36 6.29 1.95
N VAL A 10 -13.24 6.51 0.64
CA VAL A 10 -13.96 7.61 -0.03
C VAL A 10 -15.46 7.36 -0.13
N THR A 11 -15.93 6.12 -0.04
CA THR A 11 -17.37 5.79 -0.10
C THR A 11 -18.05 5.68 1.26
N LYS A 12 -17.30 5.44 2.35
CA LYS A 12 -17.89 5.14 3.67
C LYS A 12 -17.34 5.95 4.84
N ARG A 13 -16.14 6.50 4.75
CA ARG A 13 -15.41 7.05 5.90
C ARG A 13 -15.00 8.52 5.77
N ALA A 14 -15.07 9.08 4.57
CA ALA A 14 -14.79 10.48 4.32
C ALA A 14 -15.93 11.38 4.84
N ASP A 15 -15.58 12.58 5.34
CA ASP A 15 -16.56 13.60 5.74
C ASP A 15 -17.52 13.96 4.60
N VAL A 16 -16.99 13.93 3.37
CA VAL A 16 -17.77 14.00 2.12
C VAL A 16 -17.53 12.71 1.35
N THR A 17 -18.56 11.88 1.25
CA THR A 17 -18.48 10.60 0.54
C THR A 17 -18.66 10.79 -0.97
N LEU A 18 -17.94 10.00 -1.74
CA LEU A 18 -18.12 9.89 -3.19
C LEU A 18 -19.19 8.84 -3.51
N PRO A 19 -20.06 9.09 -4.51
CA PRO A 19 -20.90 8.05 -5.08
C PRO A 19 -20.05 6.87 -5.58
N PRO A 20 -20.51 5.61 -5.42
CA PRO A 20 -19.75 4.43 -5.84
C PRO A 20 -19.23 4.48 -7.29
N ALA A 21 -20.04 4.99 -8.22
CA ALA A 21 -19.64 5.16 -9.62
C ALA A 21 -18.44 6.10 -9.78
N LYS A 22 -18.44 7.23 -9.05
CA LYS A 22 -17.33 8.19 -9.09
C LYS A 22 -16.07 7.63 -8.45
N ALA A 23 -16.21 6.89 -7.35
CA ALA A 23 -15.08 6.21 -6.73
C ALA A 23 -14.46 5.15 -7.66
N ALA A 24 -15.28 4.41 -8.42
CA ALA A 24 -14.81 3.45 -9.42
C ALA A 24 -14.05 4.13 -10.58
N GLU A 25 -14.50 5.29 -11.06
CA GLU A 25 -13.75 6.09 -12.05
C GLU A 25 -12.35 6.46 -11.52
N TRP A 26 -12.25 6.89 -10.27
CA TRP A 26 -10.96 7.20 -9.65
C TRP A 26 -10.05 5.98 -9.51
N VAL A 27 -10.60 4.84 -9.07
CA VAL A 27 -9.84 3.59 -9.00
C VAL A 27 -9.31 3.22 -10.38
N ALA A 28 -10.15 3.29 -11.43
CA ALA A 28 -9.72 3.02 -12.80
C ALA A 28 -8.61 3.99 -13.25
N ALA A 29 -8.75 5.28 -12.95
CA ALA A 29 -7.76 6.29 -13.33
C ALA A 29 -6.41 6.08 -12.64
N ILE A 30 -6.40 5.77 -11.34
CA ILE A 30 -5.16 5.53 -10.58
C ILE A 30 -4.51 4.21 -11.04
N SER A 31 -5.30 3.20 -11.39
CA SER A 31 -4.83 1.90 -11.90
C SER A 31 -4.08 2.00 -13.24
N MET A 32 -4.15 3.14 -13.94
CA MET A 32 -3.33 3.38 -15.14
C MET A 32 -1.85 3.65 -14.82
N LYS A 33 -1.51 3.90 -13.55
CA LYS A 33 -0.12 3.98 -13.08
C LYS A 33 0.41 2.57 -12.76
N PRO A 34 1.73 2.37 -12.67
CA PRO A 34 2.29 1.09 -12.23
C PRO A 34 1.65 0.64 -10.92
N CYS A 35 0.97 -0.50 -10.97
CA CYS A 35 0.28 -1.12 -9.85
C CYS A 35 0.71 -2.58 -9.75
N GLN A 36 0.99 -3.03 -8.53
CA GLN A 36 1.32 -4.42 -8.28
C GLN A 36 0.05 -5.24 -8.12
N ASP A 37 -0.11 -6.24 -8.98
CA ASP A 37 -1.15 -7.24 -8.79
C ASP A 37 -0.91 -8.06 -7.52
N LEU A 38 -2.01 -8.44 -6.87
CA LEU A 38 -1.97 -9.31 -5.71
C LEU A 38 -2.04 -10.77 -6.18
N ASP A 39 -0.94 -11.49 -6.01
CA ASP A 39 -0.88 -12.94 -6.19
C ASP A 39 -0.45 -13.62 -4.87
N SER A 40 -0.44 -14.96 -4.86
CA SER A 40 -0.04 -15.73 -3.68
C SER A 40 1.41 -15.48 -3.27
N ALA A 41 2.30 -15.12 -4.21
CA ALA A 41 3.69 -14.84 -3.90
C ALA A 41 3.83 -13.51 -3.13
N VAL A 42 3.09 -12.48 -3.52
CA VAL A 42 3.02 -11.20 -2.78
C VAL A 42 2.44 -11.42 -1.39
N VAL A 43 1.41 -12.27 -1.25
CA VAL A 43 0.82 -12.60 0.06
C VAL A 43 1.83 -13.29 0.97
N MET A 44 2.52 -14.33 0.48
CA MET A 44 3.52 -15.05 1.28
C MET A 44 4.69 -14.14 1.67
N ARG A 45 5.15 -13.30 0.75
CA ARG A 45 6.18 -12.31 1.04
C ARG A 45 5.73 -11.27 2.08
N GLY A 46 4.45 -10.89 2.06
CA GLY A 46 3.87 -10.02 3.10
C GLY A 46 3.90 -10.65 4.48
N ILE A 47 3.59 -11.95 4.59
CA ILE A 47 3.70 -12.71 5.84
C ILE A 47 5.15 -12.74 6.34
N GLU A 48 6.10 -13.06 5.44
CA GLU A 48 7.54 -13.06 5.77
C GLU A 48 7.99 -11.69 6.29
N ASN A 49 7.62 -10.60 5.60
CA ASN A 49 7.97 -9.25 5.99
C ASN A 49 7.36 -8.87 7.35
N SER A 50 6.10 -9.23 7.60
CA SER A 50 5.44 -9.00 8.89
C SER A 50 6.17 -9.70 10.03
N GLN A 51 6.51 -10.98 9.87
CA GLN A 51 7.25 -11.75 10.87
C GLN A 51 8.68 -11.24 11.05
N ARG A 52 9.37 -10.91 9.95
CA ARG A 52 10.76 -10.46 10.01
C ARG A 52 10.91 -9.10 10.67
N TYR A 53 10.04 -8.16 10.32
CA TYR A 53 10.12 -6.77 10.76
C TYR A 53 9.22 -6.45 11.94
N GLN A 54 8.45 -7.42 12.43
CA GLN A 54 7.50 -7.27 13.55
C GLN A 54 6.50 -6.12 13.32
N ILE A 55 6.01 -6.04 12.08
CA ILE A 55 4.99 -5.07 11.64
C ILE A 55 3.69 -5.79 11.32
N SER A 56 2.60 -5.05 11.14
CA SER A 56 1.32 -5.64 10.76
C SER A 56 1.44 -6.39 9.42
N TYR A 57 0.57 -7.38 9.20
CA TYR A 57 0.50 -8.06 7.90
C TYR A 57 0.26 -7.07 6.76
N TRP A 58 -0.60 -6.06 6.98
CA TRP A 58 -0.94 -5.07 5.98
C TRP A 58 0.27 -4.24 5.56
N ASP A 59 1.09 -3.80 6.52
CA ASP A 59 2.34 -3.09 6.21
C ASP A 59 3.34 -4.00 5.49
N GLY A 60 3.45 -5.26 5.95
CA GLY A 60 4.27 -6.27 5.30
C GLY A 60 3.87 -6.51 3.83
N ALA A 61 2.57 -6.53 3.54
CA ALA A 61 2.03 -6.71 2.20
C ALA A 61 2.29 -5.50 1.28
N ILE A 62 2.20 -4.27 1.81
CA ILE A 62 2.61 -3.06 1.07
C ILE A 62 4.10 -3.11 0.73
N ILE A 63 4.95 -3.50 1.67
CA ILE A 63 6.40 -3.65 1.44
C ILE A 63 6.66 -4.72 0.39
N ALA A 64 5.98 -5.87 0.47
CA ALA A 64 6.12 -6.95 -0.52
C ALA A 64 5.75 -6.48 -1.94
N ALA A 65 4.66 -5.73 -2.07
CA ALA A 65 4.25 -5.15 -3.34
C ALA A 65 5.26 -4.13 -3.87
N ALA A 66 5.81 -3.30 -2.99
CA ALA A 66 6.86 -2.34 -3.30
C ALA A 66 8.15 -3.04 -3.79
N GLU A 67 8.63 -4.06 -3.06
CA GLU A 67 9.77 -4.89 -3.46
C GLU A 67 9.55 -5.48 -4.86
N ARG A 68 8.34 -6.02 -5.14
CA ARG A 68 7.99 -6.64 -6.42
C ARG A 68 7.99 -5.66 -7.59
N LEU A 69 7.54 -4.41 -7.36
CA LEU A 69 7.61 -3.33 -8.35
C LEU A 69 9.03 -2.76 -8.51
N GLY A 70 9.98 -3.16 -7.68
CA GLY A 70 11.34 -2.62 -7.68
C GLY A 70 11.43 -1.18 -7.19
N VAL A 71 10.46 -0.70 -6.41
CA VAL A 71 10.51 0.66 -5.85
C VAL A 71 11.49 0.69 -4.68
N LYS A 72 12.24 1.78 -4.57
CA LYS A 72 13.26 1.96 -3.52
C LYS A 72 12.75 2.74 -2.31
N THR A 73 11.68 3.49 -2.49
CA THR A 73 11.13 4.39 -1.47
C THR A 73 9.64 4.13 -1.34
N LEU A 74 9.20 3.90 -0.10
CA LEU A 74 7.79 3.80 0.27
C LEU A 74 7.44 5.01 1.12
N TYR A 75 6.54 5.86 0.63
CA TYR A 75 5.99 6.94 1.45
C TYR A 75 4.91 6.39 2.37
N THR A 76 5.08 6.57 3.67
CA THR A 76 4.15 6.04 4.69
C THR A 76 4.36 6.75 6.04
N GLU A 77 3.27 6.92 6.78
CA GLU A 77 3.28 7.49 8.13
C GLU A 77 3.50 6.44 9.23
N ASP A 78 3.09 5.20 8.95
CA ASP A 78 2.96 4.13 9.94
C ASP A 78 4.27 3.38 10.21
N LEU A 79 5.23 3.47 9.28
CA LEU A 79 6.54 2.83 9.41
C LEU A 79 7.61 3.79 9.92
N ASN A 80 8.69 3.21 10.44
CA ASN A 80 9.83 3.97 10.94
C ASN A 80 10.50 4.73 9.80
N HIS A 81 10.42 6.06 9.83
CA HIS A 81 11.08 6.93 8.85
C HIS A 81 12.58 6.63 8.77
N GLY A 82 13.09 6.44 7.54
CA GLY A 82 14.49 6.12 7.25
C GLY A 82 14.85 4.64 7.41
N GLN A 83 13.96 3.80 7.94
CA GLN A 83 14.23 2.37 8.08
C GLN A 83 14.11 1.66 6.72
N ALA A 84 15.07 0.76 6.47
CA ALA A 84 15.02 -0.17 5.35
C ALA A 84 14.25 -1.45 5.71
N TYR A 85 13.33 -1.84 4.84
CA TYR A 85 12.58 -3.08 4.83
C TYR A 85 12.90 -3.81 3.52
N GLY A 86 13.94 -4.64 3.56
CA GLY A 86 14.47 -5.29 2.36
C GLY A 86 15.13 -4.27 1.44
N SER A 87 14.67 -4.21 0.19
CA SER A 87 15.15 -3.22 -0.79
C SER A 87 14.41 -1.87 -0.72
N VAL A 88 13.43 -1.73 0.16
CA VAL A 88 12.54 -0.56 0.25
C VAL A 88 12.87 0.26 1.50
N VAL A 89 13.00 1.58 1.36
CA VAL A 89 13.17 2.50 2.49
C VAL A 89 11.87 3.23 2.76
N ALA A 90 11.40 3.20 4.01
CA ALA A 90 10.22 3.94 4.42
C ALA A 90 10.56 5.42 4.64
N VAL A 91 9.75 6.32 4.09
CA VAL A 91 9.89 7.77 4.25
C VAL A 91 8.54 8.34 4.67
N ASN A 92 8.47 8.84 5.90
CA ASN A 92 7.34 9.67 6.32
C ASN A 92 7.49 11.08 5.72
N PRO A 93 6.56 11.52 4.84
CA PRO A 93 6.67 12.81 4.14
C PRO A 93 6.26 14.02 4.99
N PHE A 94 5.76 13.81 6.20
CA PHE A 94 5.32 14.87 7.13
C PHE A 94 6.30 15.09 8.29
N ARG A 95 7.48 14.49 8.21
CA ARG A 95 8.61 14.74 9.12
C ARG A 95 9.61 15.69 8.49
#